data_AF-A0A3P6F4J8-F1
#
_entry.id   AF-A0A3P6F4J8-F1
#
_cell.length_a   1.000
_cell.length_b   1.000
_cell.length_c   1.000
_cell.angle_alpha   90.00
_cell.angle_beta   90.00
_cell.angle_gamma   90.00
#
_symmetry.space_group_name_H-M   'P 1'
#
loop_
_entity.id
_entity.type
_entity.pdbx_description
1 polymer ?
#
loop_
_entity_poly.entity_id
_entity_poly.type
_entity_poly.pdbx_seq_one_letter_code
_entity_poly.pdbx_strand_id
1 'polypeptide(L)'
;MDCLGSFLGSFLAEAGRGICRSTYTRAIYTIRFKSNIKALNNALSGLIDVQTKVEKDLKTLETKGKSLHGPLRTWLRDVKEIVSEANSILEGRVSCALFSTYFLWKEDLY
;
A
#
# COMPACT_ATOMS: atom_id res chain seq x y z
N MET A 1 51.59 7.14 18.00
CA MET A 1 51.15 7.10 16.58
C MET A 1 49.61 7.16 16.55
N ASP A 2 49.01 8.07 17.34
CA ASP A 2 47.68 7.80 17.94
C ASP A 2 46.56 8.72 17.40
N CYS A 3 46.94 9.75 16.63
CA CYS A 3 46.01 10.71 16.04
C CYS A 3 45.28 10.13 14.81
N LEU A 4 45.95 9.26 14.04
CA LEU A 4 45.37 8.60 12.87
C LEU A 4 44.28 7.60 13.24
N GLY A 5 44.47 6.85 14.33
CA GLY A 5 43.47 5.90 14.85
C GLY A 5 42.19 6.59 15.34
N SER A 6 42.31 7.72 16.03
CA SER A 6 41.14 8.49 16.49
C SER A 6 40.36 9.15 15.35
N PHE A 7 41.05 9.61 14.30
CA PHE A 7 40.41 10.20 13.12
C PHE A 7 39.69 9.13 12.27
N LEU A 8 40.32 7.98 12.02
CA LEU A 8 39.70 6.86 11.31
C LEU A 8 38.51 6.26 12.10
N GLY A 9 38.64 6.14 13.43
CA GLY A 9 37.58 5.63 14.28
C GLY A 9 36.34 6.53 14.31
N SER A 10 36.53 7.86 14.35
CA SER A 10 35.41 8.82 14.32
C SER A 10 34.73 8.87 12.95
N PHE A 11 35.49 8.82 11.85
CA PHE A 11 34.93 8.77 10.49
C PHE A 11 34.10 7.49 10.25
N LEU A 12 34.62 6.32 10.64
CA LEU A 12 33.91 5.04 10.51
C LEU A 12 32.65 4.99 11.40
N ALA A 13 32.71 5.56 12.61
CA ALA A 13 31.55 5.65 13.49
C ALA A 13 30.46 6.57 12.92
N GLU A 14 30.83 7.69 12.29
CA GLU A 14 29.89 8.62 11.66
C GLU A 14 29.25 8.02 10.40
N ALA A 15 30.05 7.37 9.55
CA ALA A 15 29.58 6.64 8.37
C ALA A 15 28.65 5.48 8.78
N GLY A 16 29.02 4.71 9.81
CA GLY A 16 28.20 3.64 10.37
C GLY A 16 26.87 4.16 10.95
N ARG A 17 26.89 5.28 11.68
CA ARG A 17 25.66 5.95 12.17
C ARG A 17 24.76 6.39 11.00
N GLY A 18 25.34 6.95 9.94
CA GLY A 18 24.61 7.36 8.73
C GLY A 18 23.90 6.19 8.04
N ILE A 19 24.59 5.07 7.86
CA ILE A 19 24.06 3.85 7.24
C ILE A 19 22.99 3.18 8.13
N CYS A 20 23.22 3.10 9.44
CA CYS A 20 22.23 2.57 10.38
C CYS A 20 20.97 3.43 10.40
N ARG A 21 21.10 4.76 10.39
CA ARG A 21 19.96 5.69 10.37
C ARG A 21 19.18 5.60 9.06
N SER A 22 19.86 5.52 7.92
CA SER A 22 19.20 5.41 6.61
C SER A 22 18.47 4.07 6.47
N THR A 23 19.09 2.97 6.90
CA THR A 23 18.50 1.62 6.85
C THR A 23 17.33 1.48 7.82
N TYR A 24 17.46 2.00 9.05
CA TYR A 24 16.38 2.06 10.03
C TYR A 24 15.18 2.86 9.49
N THR A 25 15.45 4.02 8.91
CA THR A 25 14.42 4.87 8.32
C THR A 25 13.70 4.14 7.18
N ARG A 26 14.46 3.47 6.30
CA ARG A 26 13.91 2.65 5.21
C ARG A 26 13.04 1.51 5.75
N ALA A 27 13.47 0.81 6.80
CA ALA A 27 12.70 -0.27 7.42
C ALA A 27 11.37 0.23 8.02
N ILE A 28 11.38 1.36 8.73
CA ILE A 28 10.16 1.97 9.29
C ILE A 28 9.17 2.35 8.18
N TYR A 29 9.65 2.95 7.08
CA TYR A 29 8.78 3.27 5.95
C TYR A 29 8.18 2.02 5.31
N THR A 30 8.97 0.95 5.13
CA THR A 30 8.46 -0.33 4.60
C THR A 30 7.40 -0.95 5.52
N ILE A 31 7.61 -0.95 6.85
CA ILE A 31 6.64 -1.46 7.82
C ILE A 31 5.34 -0.66 7.77
N ARG A 32 5.42 0.68 7.78
CA ARG A 32 4.24 1.56 7.69
C ARG A 32 3.50 1.36 6.37
N PHE A 33 4.23 1.27 5.26
CA PHE A 33 3.65 1.01 3.96
C PHE A 33 2.90 -0.33 3.93
N LYS A 34 3.50 -1.41 4.43
CA LYS A 34 2.85 -2.74 4.53
C LYS A 34 1.60 -2.70 5.41
N SER A 35 1.67 -1.98 6.54
CA SER A 35 0.51 -1.79 7.43
C SER A 35 -0.61 -1.03 6.73
N ASN A 36 -0.29 0.05 5.99
CA ASN A 36 -1.27 0.83 5.24
C ASN A 36 -1.93 0.01 4.12
N ILE A 37 -1.17 -0.82 3.40
CA ILE A 37 -1.74 -1.75 2.40
C ILE A 37 -2.69 -2.75 3.04
N LYS A 38 -2.32 -3.32 4.20
CA LYS A 38 -3.21 -4.23 4.92
C LYS A 38 -4.51 -3.53 5.35
N ALA A 39 -4.42 -2.31 5.86
CA ALA A 39 -5.59 -1.52 6.24
C ALA A 39 -6.48 -1.21 5.03
N LEU A 40 -5.88 -0.84 3.89
CA LEU A 40 -6.59 -0.61 2.64
C LEU A 40 -7.31 -1.87 2.16
N ASN A 41 -6.63 -3.03 2.13
CA ASN A 41 -7.25 -4.31 1.74
C ASN A 41 -8.44 -4.67 2.64
N ASN A 42 -8.31 -4.50 3.95
CA ASN A 42 -9.39 -4.78 4.88
C ASN A 42 -10.60 -3.86 4.65
N ALA A 43 -10.35 -2.55 4.48
CA ALA A 43 -11.41 -1.58 4.20
C ALA A 43 -12.10 -1.86 2.86
N LEU A 44 -11.32 -2.21 1.83
CA LEU A 44 -11.82 -2.54 0.50
C LEU A 44 -12.70 -3.80 0.52
N SER A 45 -12.28 -4.85 1.23
CA SER A 45 -13.08 -6.07 1.41
C SER A 45 -14.43 -5.74 2.06
N GLY A 46 -14.44 -4.95 3.12
CA GLY A 46 -15.69 -4.53 3.77
C GLY A 46 -16.58 -3.70 2.85
N LEU A 47 -16.00 -2.83 2.03
CA LEU A 47 -16.74 -2.02 1.06
C LEU A 47 -17.38 -2.88 -0.04
N ILE A 48 -16.65 -3.86 -0.58
CA ILE A 48 -17.15 -4.82 -1.58
C ILE A 48 -18.31 -5.64 -1.02
N ASP A 49 -18.24 -6.07 0.24
CA ASP A 49 -19.32 -6.81 0.89
C ASP A 49 -20.61 -5.97 0.98
N VAL A 50 -20.49 -4.71 1.39
CA VAL A 50 -21.63 -3.78 1.45
C VAL A 50 -22.17 -3.50 0.05
N GLN A 51 -21.29 -3.23 -0.93
CA GLN A 51 -21.68 -3.05 -2.32
C GLN A 51 -22.50 -4.25 -2.83
N THR A 52 -22.02 -5.46 -2.61
CA THR A 52 -22.66 -6.71 -3.05
C THR A 52 -24.04 -6.87 -2.43
N LYS A 53 -24.19 -6.57 -1.13
CA LYS A 53 -25.48 -6.60 -0.44
C LYS A 53 -26.45 -5.58 -1.03
N VAL A 54 -26.00 -4.33 -1.22
CA VAL A 54 -26.82 -3.28 -1.79
C VAL A 54 -27.24 -3.61 -3.23
N GLU A 55 -26.35 -4.18 -4.06
CA GLU A 55 -26.70 -4.62 -5.41
C GLU A 55 -27.74 -5.75 -5.43
N LYS A 56 -27.65 -6.70 -4.48
CA LYS A 56 -28.65 -7.77 -4.33
C LYS A 56 -30.02 -7.23 -3.91
N ASP A 57 -30.03 -6.31 -2.94
CA ASP A 57 -31.27 -5.67 -2.49
C ASP A 57 -31.89 -4.82 -3.61
N LEU A 58 -31.06 -4.16 -4.40
CA LEU A 58 -31.47 -3.38 -5.57
C LEU A 58 -32.17 -4.24 -6.61
N LYS A 59 -31.57 -5.38 -6.99
CA LYS A 59 -32.23 -6.35 -7.89
C LYS A 59 -33.56 -6.85 -7.32
N THR A 60 -33.63 -7.05 -6.01
CA THR A 60 -34.87 -7.47 -5.32
C THR A 60 -35.94 -6.37 -5.33
N LEU A 61 -35.57 -5.10 -5.27
CA LEU A 61 -36.51 -3.98 -5.37
C LEU A 61 -37.01 -3.79 -6.80
N GLU A 62 -36.11 -3.86 -7.79
CA GLU A 62 -36.46 -3.73 -9.21
C GLU A 62 -37.43 -4.83 -9.65
N THR A 63 -37.21 -6.08 -9.26
CA THR A 63 -38.14 -7.20 -9.49
C THR A 63 -39.50 -7.00 -8.82
N LYS A 64 -39.57 -6.26 -7.71
CA LYS A 64 -40.81 -5.88 -7.03
C LYS A 64 -41.46 -4.60 -7.61
N GLY A 65 -40.93 -4.07 -8.72
CA GLY A 65 -41.42 -2.84 -9.34
C GLY A 65 -41.15 -1.58 -8.51
N LYS A 66 -40.27 -1.67 -7.51
CA LYS A 66 -39.87 -0.54 -6.65
C LYS A 66 -38.56 0.03 -7.16
N SER A 67 -38.50 1.35 -7.35
CA SER A 67 -37.27 2.03 -7.76
C SER A 67 -36.47 2.53 -6.54
N LEU A 68 -35.16 2.66 -6.72
CA LEU A 68 -34.28 3.22 -5.71
C LEU A 68 -34.39 4.73 -5.60
N HIS A 69 -34.16 5.24 -4.39
CA HIS A 69 -33.87 6.64 -4.12
C HIS A 69 -32.54 7.04 -4.82
N GLY A 70 -32.55 8.13 -5.61
CA GLY A 70 -31.40 8.61 -6.41
C GLY A 70 -30.03 8.69 -5.68
N PRO A 71 -29.98 9.11 -4.41
CA PRO A 71 -28.78 9.06 -3.58
C PRO A 71 -28.13 7.68 -3.46
N LEU A 72 -28.91 6.59 -3.37
CA LEU A 72 -28.35 5.26 -3.23
C LEU A 72 -27.75 4.72 -4.55
N ARG A 73 -28.32 5.13 -5.70
CA ARG A 73 -27.68 4.89 -7.01
C ARG A 73 -26.37 5.65 -7.16
N THR A 74 -26.33 6.89 -6.68
CA THR A 74 -25.13 7.72 -6.68
C THR A 74 -24.04 7.08 -5.83
N TRP A 75 -24.38 6.73 -4.59
CA TRP A 75 -23.47 6.01 -3.69
C TRP A 75 -22.91 4.73 -4.31
N LEU A 76 -23.74 3.90 -4.96
CA LEU A 76 -23.28 2.69 -5.63
C LEU A 76 -22.27 2.95 -6.76
N ARG A 77 -22.48 4.02 -7.54
CA ARG A 77 -21.55 4.41 -8.59
C ARG A 77 -20.21 4.85 -8.02
N ASP A 78 -20.25 5.71 -6.99
CA ASP A 78 -19.05 6.26 -6.36
C ASP A 78 -18.23 5.12 -5.70
N VAL A 79 -18.91 4.16 -5.06
CA VAL A 79 -18.25 2.96 -4.51
C VAL A 79 -17.57 2.13 -5.58
N LYS A 80 -18.18 1.94 -6.75
CA LYS A 80 -17.55 1.20 -7.86
C LYS A 80 -16.26 1.88 -8.33
N GLU A 81 -16.28 3.20 -8.43
CA GLU A 81 -15.11 3.99 -8.80
C GLU A 81 -13.99 3.84 -7.76
N ILE A 82 -14.30 4.01 -6.48
CA ILE A 82 -13.34 3.84 -5.37
C ILE A 82 -12.75 2.42 -5.36
N VAL A 83 -13.58 1.40 -5.54
CA VAL A 83 -13.12 0.00 -5.59
C VAL A 83 -12.16 -0.22 -6.77
N SER A 84 -12.49 0.33 -7.94
CA SER A 84 -11.64 0.24 -9.13
C SER A 84 -10.29 0.94 -8.92
N GLU A 85 -10.30 2.17 -8.39
CA GLU A 85 -9.07 2.92 -8.10
C GLU A 85 -8.20 2.19 -7.08
N ALA A 86 -8.80 1.71 -5.97
CA ALA A 86 -8.08 0.98 -4.95
C ALA A 86 -7.43 -0.30 -5.48
N ASN A 87 -8.14 -1.06 -6.33
CA ASN A 87 -7.58 -2.24 -7.01
C ASN A 87 -6.41 -1.84 -7.93
N SER A 88 -6.51 -0.76 -8.69
CA SER A 88 -5.40 -0.30 -9.55
C SER A 88 -4.14 0.06 -8.74
N ILE A 89 -4.31 0.66 -7.56
CA ILE A 89 -3.19 1.00 -6.65
C ILE A 89 -2.54 -0.28 -6.11
N LEU A 90 -3.32 -1.32 -5.83
CA LEU A 90 -2.83 -2.61 -5.36
C LEU A 90 -2.11 -3.37 -6.47
N GLU A 91 -2.67 -3.42 -7.68
CA GLU A 91 -2.11 -4.11 -8.85
C GLU A 91 -0.84 -3.43 -9.37
N GLY A 92 -0.85 -2.11 -9.53
CA GLY A 92 0.33 -1.33 -9.94
C GLY A 92 1.51 -1.49 -8.99
N ARG A 93 1.25 -1.82 -7.71
CA ARG A 93 2.30 -2.09 -6.72
C ARG A 93 2.86 -3.51 -6.79
N VAL A 94 2.13 -4.50 -7.28
CA VAL A 94 2.74 -5.81 -7.63
C VAL A 94 3.83 -5.58 -8.66
N SER A 95 3.61 -4.69 -9.63
CA SER A 95 4.60 -4.35 -10.65
C SER A 95 5.83 -3.61 -10.09
N CYS A 96 5.66 -2.55 -9.27
CA CYS A 96 6.79 -1.80 -8.71
C CYS A 96 7.55 -2.54 -7.58
N ALA A 97 6.88 -3.38 -6.79
CA ALA A 97 7.54 -4.19 -5.76
C ALA A 97 8.40 -5.29 -6.39
N LEU A 98 7.95 -5.88 -7.50
CA LEU A 98 8.76 -6.81 -8.29
C LEU A 98 9.96 -6.13 -8.94
N PHE A 99 9.82 -4.87 -9.37
CA PHE A 99 10.93 -4.10 -9.95
C PHE A 99 12.04 -3.78 -8.93
N SER A 100 11.66 -3.50 -7.68
CA SER A 100 12.61 -3.18 -6.60
C SER A 100 13.32 -4.42 -6.05
N THR A 101 12.68 -5.59 -6.02
CA THR A 101 13.38 -6.84 -5.68
C THR A 101 14.30 -7.31 -6.81
N TYR A 102 13.93 -7.16 -8.08
CA TYR A 102 14.78 -7.54 -9.22
C TYR A 102 16.09 -6.73 -9.28
N PHE A 103 16.06 -5.44 -8.90
CA PHE A 103 17.27 -4.61 -8.81
C PHE A 103 18.17 -5.00 -7.63
N LEU A 104 17.60 -5.35 -6.47
CA LEU A 104 18.38 -5.79 -5.30
C LEU A 104 19.14 -7.10 -5.56
N TRP A 105 18.60 -8.02 -6.36
CA TRP A 105 19.30 -9.26 -6.72
C TRP A 105 20.38 -9.08 -7.81
N LYS A 106 20.39 -7.95 -8.51
CA LYS A 106 21.34 -7.70 -9.60
C LYS A 106 22.63 -7.00 -9.12
N GLU A 107 22.59 -6.33 -7.97
CA GLU A 107 23.77 -5.69 -7.35
C GLU A 107 24.65 -6.67 -6.55
N ASP A 108 24.15 -7.87 -6.21
CA ASP A 108 24.91 -8.90 -5.49
C ASP A 108 25.70 -9.87 -6.41
N LEU A 109 25.73 -9.63 -7.73
CA LEU A 109 26.31 -10.53 -8.74
C LEU A 109 27.48 -9.94 -9.55
N TYR A 110 28.11 -8.85 -9.08
CA TYR A 110 29.35 -8.32 -9.66
C TYR A 110 30.36 -7.91 -8.59
#